data_AF-A0A3P1W5M3-F1
#
_entry.id   AF-A0A3P1W5M3-F1
#
_cell.length_a   1.000
_cell.length_b   1.000
_cell.length_c   1.000
_cell.angle_alpha   90.00
_cell.angle_beta   90.00
_cell.angle_gamma   90.00
#
_symmetry.space_group_name_H-M   'P 1'
#
loop_
_entity.id
_entity.type
_entity.pdbx_description
1 polymer ?
#
loop_
_entity_poly.entity_id
_entity_poly.type
_entity_poly.pdbx_seq_one_letter_code
_entity_poly.pdbx_strand_id
1 'polypeptide(L)'
;NGARAHDAQGNLLYSNNLPEDIAFEIMNMPFDTQNICLNSYQDDGWFINVDVPQLAKYHKDSGYTYQVINFAKHHGRGTEKVFFIGRSLQHLQPLEKELRAKFGDVTSITYSTPMCLEVMNKNVSKATALAQVVS
;
A
#
# COMPACT_ATOMS: atom_id res chain seq x y z
N ASN A 1 6.09 -6.87 8.95
CA ASN A 1 4.80 -6.35 8.45
C ASN A 1 3.71 -6.78 9.40
N GLY A 2 3.56 -6.11 10.55
CA GLY A 2 2.63 -6.54 11.62
C GLY A 2 1.17 -6.20 11.34
N ALA A 3 0.72 -6.53 10.12
CA ALA A 3 -0.66 -6.38 9.67
C ALA A 3 -1.47 -7.67 9.82
N ARG A 4 -0.81 -8.82 10.09
CA ARG A 4 -1.45 -10.13 10.15
C ARG A 4 -0.94 -10.93 11.34
N ALA A 5 -1.87 -11.32 12.22
CA ALA A 5 -1.65 -12.34 13.24
C ALA A 5 -2.48 -13.57 12.88
N HIS A 6 -1.90 -14.75 13.00
CA HIS A 6 -2.61 -16.01 12.83
C HIS A 6 -2.67 -16.73 14.18
N ASP A 7 -3.76 -17.43 14.48
CA ASP A 7 -3.81 -18.31 15.65
C ASP A 7 -2.91 -19.54 15.45
N ALA A 8 -2.80 -20.36 16.49
CA ALA A 8 -2.02 -21.60 16.44
C ALA A 8 -2.60 -22.66 15.47
N GLN A 9 -3.78 -22.41 14.89
CA GLN A 9 -4.43 -23.24 13.88
C GLN A 9 -4.28 -22.64 12.46
N GLY A 10 -3.66 -21.46 12.32
CA GLY A 10 -3.45 -20.77 11.05
C GLY A 10 -4.60 -19.87 10.61
N ASN A 11 -5.63 -19.64 11.45
CA ASN A 11 -6.72 -18.73 11.12
C ASN A 11 -6.29 -17.28 11.34
N LEU A 12 -6.72 -16.39 10.46
CA LEU A 12 -6.43 -14.96 10.53
C LEU A 12 -7.13 -14.35 11.76
N LEU A 13 -6.37 -14.02 12.80
CA LEU A 13 -6.88 -13.41 14.03
C LEU A 13 -7.16 -11.92 13.87
N TYR A 14 -6.37 -11.25 13.02
CA TYR A 14 -6.46 -9.81 12.83
C TYR A 14 -5.88 -9.42 11.47
N SER A 15 -6.62 -8.61 10.72
CA SER A 15 -6.14 -7.93 9.53
C SER A 15 -6.48 -6.46 9.63
N ASN A 16 -5.46 -5.59 9.64
CA ASN A 16 -5.66 -4.14 9.63
C ASN A 16 -5.60 -3.58 8.20
N ASN A 17 -6.30 -4.23 7.28
CA ASN A 17 -6.44 -3.79 5.90
C ASN A 17 -7.21 -2.47 5.83
N LEU A 18 -6.96 -1.68 4.79
CA LEU A 18 -7.80 -0.53 4.45
C LEU A 18 -9.23 -1.02 4.16
N PRO A 19 -10.27 -0.24 4.55
CA PRO A 19 -11.62 -0.44 4.02
C PRO A 19 -11.59 -0.49 2.49
N GLU A 20 -12.33 -1.43 1.89
CA GLU A 20 -12.26 -1.70 0.45
C GLU A 20 -12.60 -0.46 -0.39
N ASP A 21 -13.62 0.29 0.02
CA ASP A 21 -14.06 1.53 -0.63
C ASP A 21 -12.98 2.61 -0.59
N ILE A 22 -12.36 2.82 0.57
CA ILE A 22 -11.24 3.75 0.74
C ILE A 22 -10.03 3.32 -0.09
N ALA A 23 -9.69 2.03 -0.06
CA ALA A 23 -8.59 1.48 -0.84
C ALA A 23 -8.81 1.68 -2.34
N PHE A 24 -10.01 1.34 -2.84
CA PHE A 24 -10.39 1.52 -4.24
C PHE A 24 -10.35 3.00 -4.64
N GLU A 25 -10.82 3.90 -3.79
CA GLU A 25 -10.80 5.34 -4.06
C GLU A 25 -9.38 5.90 -4.14
N ILE A 26 -8.49 5.50 -3.21
CA ILE A 26 -7.07 5.88 -3.23
C ILE A 26 -6.40 5.37 -4.51
N MET A 27 -6.63 4.12 -4.89
CA MET A 27 -6.06 3.51 -6.09
C MET A 27 -6.52 4.16 -7.40
N ASN A 28 -7.63 4.90 -7.37
CA ASN A 28 -8.20 5.58 -8.53
C ASN A 28 -8.08 7.11 -8.47
N MET A 29 -7.32 7.64 -7.50
CA MET A 29 -7.01 9.08 -7.48
C MET A 29 -6.22 9.50 -8.72
N PRO A 30 -6.40 10.74 -9.20
CA PRO A 30 -5.53 11.30 -10.21
C PRO A 30 -4.12 11.52 -9.65
N PHE A 31 -3.11 11.15 -10.43
CA PHE A 31 -1.71 11.44 -10.13
C PHE A 31 -0.90 11.51 -11.43
N ASP A 32 0.34 12.00 -11.35
CA ASP A 32 1.26 12.06 -12.47
C ASP A 32 1.78 10.65 -12.84
N THR A 33 1.08 9.97 -13.74
CA THR A 33 1.41 8.61 -14.19
C THR A 33 2.72 8.51 -14.96
N GLN A 34 3.32 9.63 -15.39
CA GLN A 34 4.62 9.61 -16.09
C GLN A 34 5.79 9.52 -15.10
N ASN A 35 5.61 10.05 -13.90
CA ASN A 35 6.67 10.14 -12.88
C ASN A 35 6.38 9.31 -11.62
N ILE A 36 5.19 8.74 -11.48
CA ILE A 36 4.75 7.99 -10.31
C ILE A 36 4.15 6.64 -10.74
N CYS A 37 4.57 5.55 -10.10
CA CYS A 37 3.87 4.27 -10.17
C CYS A 37 3.10 3.98 -8.88
N LEU A 38 1.87 3.49 -9.06
CA LEU A 38 0.95 3.06 -8.00
C LEU A 38 1.11 1.56 -7.80
N ASN A 39 1.25 1.15 -6.55
CA ASN A 39 1.33 -0.23 -6.13
C ASN A 39 0.31 -0.49 -5.02
N SER A 40 -0.18 -1.74 -4.95
CA SER A 40 -0.95 -2.22 -3.82
C SER A 40 -0.47 -3.59 -3.37
N TYR A 41 -0.33 -3.76 -2.07
CA TYR A 41 -0.25 -5.09 -1.46
C TYR A 41 -1.64 -5.46 -0.98
N GLN A 42 -2.14 -6.56 -1.51
CA GLN A 42 -3.42 -7.15 -1.18
C GLN A 42 -3.22 -8.60 -0.74
N ASP A 43 -4.25 -9.21 -0.16
CA ASP A 43 -4.21 -10.63 0.21
C ASP A 43 -3.85 -11.54 -0.98
N ASP A 44 -4.36 -11.20 -2.16
CA ASP A 44 -4.15 -11.96 -3.41
C ASP A 44 -2.81 -11.66 -4.11
N GLY A 45 -2.01 -10.75 -3.55
CA GLY A 45 -0.64 -10.48 -4.02
C GLY A 45 -0.31 -9.01 -4.19
N TRP A 46 0.70 -8.76 -5.02
CA TRP A 46 1.20 -7.42 -5.33
C TRP A 46 0.74 -6.98 -6.72
N PHE A 47 0.13 -5.80 -6.77
CA PHE A 47 -0.39 -5.19 -7.99
C PHE A 47 0.30 -3.85 -8.28
N ILE A 48 0.52 -3.56 -9.56
CA ILE A 48 1.12 -2.30 -10.03
C ILE A 48 0.36 -1.76 -11.25
N ASN A 49 0.31 -0.44 -11.43
CA ASN A 49 -0.41 0.18 -12.56
C ASN A 49 0.39 0.18 -13.87
N VAL A 50 1.72 0.08 -13.78
CA VAL A 50 2.64 0.11 -14.93
C VAL A 50 3.82 -0.81 -14.66
N ASP A 51 4.34 -1.44 -15.70
CA ASP A 51 5.53 -2.27 -15.58
C ASP A 51 6.77 -1.43 -15.22
N VAL A 52 7.48 -1.83 -14.17
CA VAL A 52 8.73 -1.18 -13.73
C VAL A 52 9.81 -2.26 -13.55
N PRO A 53 10.55 -2.61 -14.61
CA PRO A 53 11.49 -3.73 -14.59
C PRO A 53 12.57 -3.64 -13.51
N GLN A 54 12.88 -2.44 -13.02
CA GLN A 54 13.80 -2.26 -11.90
C GLN A 54 13.24 -2.81 -10.59
N LEU A 55 11.92 -2.71 -10.35
CA LEU A 55 11.26 -3.24 -9.15
C LEU A 55 11.23 -4.77 -9.15
N ALA A 56 11.06 -5.39 -10.32
CA ALA A 56 11.07 -6.84 -10.47
C ALA A 56 12.38 -7.50 -9.99
N LYS A 57 13.50 -6.75 -10.04
CA LYS A 57 14.82 -7.25 -9.60
C LYS A 57 14.91 -7.47 -8.08
N TYR A 58 14.16 -6.70 -7.28
CA TYR A 58 14.23 -6.79 -5.82
C TYR A 58 13.44 -7.97 -5.24
N HIS A 59 12.57 -8.59 -6.04
CA HIS A 59 11.71 -9.68 -5.58
C HIS A 59 11.94 -11.00 -6.32
N LYS A 60 12.98 -11.06 -7.15
CA LYS A 60 13.32 -12.24 -7.96
C LYS A 60 13.64 -13.47 -7.09
N ASP A 61 14.22 -13.24 -5.92
CA ASP A 61 14.66 -14.32 -5.01
C ASP A 61 13.55 -14.81 -4.06
N SER A 62 12.49 -14.02 -3.85
CA SER A 62 11.37 -14.38 -2.98
C SER A 62 10.20 -15.06 -3.71
N GLY A 63 10.26 -15.14 -5.05
CA GLY A 63 9.18 -15.66 -5.89
C GLY A 63 7.94 -14.75 -5.96
N TYR A 64 7.96 -13.59 -5.30
CA TYR A 64 6.84 -12.65 -5.20
C TYR A 64 6.94 -11.57 -6.28
N THR A 65 6.39 -11.81 -7.47
CA THR A 65 6.33 -10.77 -8.52
C THR A 65 5.04 -9.95 -8.43
N TYR A 66 5.06 -8.73 -8.98
CA TYR A 66 3.83 -7.96 -9.20
C TYR A 66 3.04 -8.45 -10.42
N GLN A 67 1.76 -8.13 -10.42
CA GLN A 67 0.88 -8.19 -11.58
C GLN A 67 0.56 -6.77 -12.05
N VAL A 68 0.76 -6.50 -13.33
CA VAL A 68 0.38 -5.21 -13.94
C VAL A 68 -1.11 -5.22 -14.22
N ILE A 69 -1.85 -4.28 -13.63
CA ILE A 69 -3.31 -4.23 -13.72
C ILE A 69 -3.83 -2.81 -13.98
N ASN A 70 -5.08 -2.73 -14.43
CA ASN A 70 -5.85 -1.50 -14.40
C ASN A 70 -6.65 -1.43 -13.09
N PHE A 71 -6.23 -0.57 -12.15
CA PHE A 71 -6.90 -0.40 -10.85
C PHE A 71 -8.36 0.05 -10.96
N ALA A 72 -8.77 0.74 -12.04
CA ALA A 72 -10.16 1.11 -12.28
C ALA A 72 -11.06 -0.10 -12.61
N LYS A 73 -10.46 -1.25 -12.93
CA LYS A 73 -11.16 -2.51 -13.21
C LYS A 73 -10.80 -3.60 -12.20
N HIS A 74 -10.18 -3.23 -11.08
CA HIS A 74 -9.77 -4.14 -10.01
C HIS A 74 -10.58 -3.89 -8.74
N HIS A 75 -10.34 -4.66 -7.69
CA HIS A 75 -11.00 -4.50 -6.39
C HIS A 75 -10.09 -3.85 -5.35
N GLY A 76 -10.70 -3.27 -4.31
CA GLY A 76 -10.01 -2.82 -3.10
C GLY A 76 -9.96 -3.84 -1.96
N ARG A 77 -10.52 -5.05 -2.15
CA ARG A 77 -10.51 -6.09 -1.08
C ARG A 77 -9.10 -6.46 -0.66
N GLY A 78 -8.95 -6.68 0.64
CA GLY A 78 -7.74 -7.26 1.22
C GLY A 78 -6.53 -6.34 1.17
N THR A 79 -6.70 -5.03 0.93
CA THR A 79 -5.57 -4.10 0.76
C THR A 79 -4.89 -3.81 2.09
N GLU A 80 -3.68 -4.36 2.28
CA GLU A 80 -2.80 -4.05 3.41
C GLU A 80 -2.29 -2.61 3.29
N LYS A 81 -1.85 -2.23 2.09
CA LYS A 81 -1.40 -0.87 1.80
C LYS A 81 -1.48 -0.51 0.32
N VAL A 82 -1.62 0.79 0.08
CA VAL A 82 -1.39 1.41 -1.22
C VAL A 82 -0.14 2.26 -1.12
N PHE A 83 0.76 2.18 -2.11
CA PHE A 83 1.97 2.99 -2.09
C PHE A 83 2.35 3.50 -3.47
N PHE A 84 2.90 4.70 -3.49
CA PHE A 84 3.27 5.44 -4.68
C PHE A 84 4.78 5.63 -4.69
N ILE A 85 5.42 5.21 -5.78
CA ILE A 85 6.85 5.40 -5.99
C ILE A 85 7.04 6.48 -7.04
N GLY A 86 7.59 7.62 -6.62
CA GLY A 86 7.89 8.74 -7.50
C GLY A 86 9.34 8.73 -7.96
N ARG A 87 9.64 9.31 -9.12
CA ARG A 87 11.03 9.55 -9.56
C ARG A 87 11.80 10.50 -8.64
N SER A 88 11.08 11.35 -7.90
CA SER A 88 11.62 12.25 -6.88
C SER A 88 10.50 12.61 -5.89
N LEU A 89 10.90 13.14 -4.73
CA LEU A 89 9.95 13.63 -3.72
C LEU A 89 9.01 14.72 -4.28
N GLN A 90 9.50 15.58 -5.16
CA GLN A 90 8.72 16.70 -5.72
C GLN A 90 7.50 16.22 -6.52
N HIS A 91 7.60 15.05 -7.18
CA HIS A 91 6.46 14.46 -7.87
C HIS A 91 5.40 13.93 -6.90
N LEU A 92 5.79 13.50 -5.70
CA LEU A 92 4.86 12.96 -4.70
C LEU A 92 4.17 14.04 -3.87
N GLN A 93 4.75 15.24 -3.72
CA GLN A 93 4.21 16.30 -2.87
C GLN A 93 2.76 16.73 -3.20
N PRO A 94 2.38 16.93 -4.49
CA PRO A 94 0.99 17.26 -4.82
C PRO A 94 0.02 16.14 -4.40
N LEU A 95 0.39 14.89 -4.70
CA LEU A 95 -0.41 13.72 -4.37
C LEU A 95 -0.53 13.52 -2.85
N GLU A 96 0.57 13.70 -2.11
CA GLU A 96 0.56 13.65 -0.65
C GLU A 96 -0.43 14.65 -0.06
N LYS A 97 -0.42 15.88 -0.56
CA LYS A 97 -1.33 16.93 -0.09
C LYS A 97 -2.79 16.52 -0.30
N GLU A 98 -3.14 15.98 -1.47
CA GLU A 98 -4.50 15.51 -1.75
C GLU A 98 -4.89 14.31 -0.90
N LEU A 99 -4.01 13.31 -0.76
CA LEU A 99 -4.23 12.15 0.08
C LEU A 99 -4.47 12.56 1.54
N ARG A 100 -3.65 13.46 2.09
CA ARG A 100 -3.82 13.95 3.46
C ARG A 100 -5.11 14.75 3.63
N ALA A 101 -5.45 15.60 2.67
CA ALA A 101 -6.67 16.39 2.73
C ALA A 101 -7.94 15.52 2.71
N LYS A 102 -7.92 14.42 1.95
CA LYS A 102 -9.09 13.55 1.75
C LYS A 102 -9.18 12.39 2.75
N PHE A 103 -8.04 11.81 3.10
CA PHE A 103 -7.97 10.55 3.85
C PHE A 103 -7.13 10.64 5.13
N GLY A 104 -6.55 11.79 5.46
CA GLY A 104 -5.66 11.93 6.62
C GLY A 104 -6.33 11.62 7.96
N ASP A 105 -7.64 11.80 8.07
CA ASP A 105 -8.39 11.48 9.28
C ASP A 105 -8.69 9.99 9.43
N VAL A 106 -8.63 9.20 8.36
CA VAL A 106 -9.04 7.79 8.35
C VAL A 106 -7.91 6.83 7.95
N THR A 107 -6.75 7.35 7.56
CA THR A 107 -5.58 6.56 7.14
C THR A 107 -4.29 7.04 7.81
N SER A 108 -3.27 6.20 7.79
CA SER A 108 -1.89 6.57 8.08
C SER A 108 -1.16 6.80 6.75
N ILE A 109 -0.61 8.02 6.57
CA ILE A 109 0.11 8.43 5.36
C ILE A 109 1.55 8.77 5.74
N THR A 110 2.51 7.98 5.27
CA THR A 110 3.92 8.09 5.66
C THR A 110 4.87 7.83 4.49
N TYR A 111 6.06 8.40 4.56
CA TYR A 111 7.16 8.01 3.67
C TYR A 111 7.95 6.86 4.28
N SER A 112 8.10 5.76 3.54
CA SER A 112 9.03 4.67 3.91
C SER A 112 10.44 4.90 3.38
N THR A 113 10.54 5.63 2.27
CA THR A 113 11.77 6.23 1.73
C THR A 113 11.42 7.61 1.15
N PRO A 114 12.40 8.48 0.82
CA PRO A 114 12.12 9.79 0.22
C PRO A 114 11.32 9.75 -1.10
N MET A 115 11.24 8.59 -1.75
CA MET A 115 10.56 8.37 -3.02
C MET A 115 9.38 7.40 -2.93
N CYS A 116 8.99 6.96 -1.73
CA CYS A 116 7.91 6.01 -1.53
C CYS A 116 6.93 6.53 -0.47
N LEU A 117 5.74 6.91 -0.92
CA LEU A 117 4.63 7.36 -0.08
C LEU A 117 3.65 6.20 0.13
N GLU A 118 3.42 5.80 1.37
CA GLU A 118 2.54 4.69 1.74
C GLU A 118 1.27 5.20 2.43
N VAL A 119 0.14 4.57 2.12
CA VAL A 119 -1.17 4.77 2.73
C VAL A 119 -1.64 3.42 3.30
N MET A 120 -1.93 3.40 4.58
CA MET A 120 -2.37 2.21 5.33
C MET A 120 -3.58 2.57 6.20
N ASN A 121 -4.26 1.56 6.74
CA ASN A 121 -5.32 1.81 7.72
C ASN A 121 -4.78 2.57 8.95
N LYS A 122 -5.66 3.34 9.60
CA LYS A 122 -5.34 4.07 10.81
C LYS A 122 -4.82 3.10 11.88
N ASN A 123 -3.87 3.57 12.69
CA ASN A 123 -3.19 2.78 13.73
C ASN A 123 -2.23 1.68 13.23
N VAL A 124 -1.96 1.56 11.92
CA VAL A 124 -0.82 0.79 11.41
C VAL A 124 0.46 1.61 11.60
N SER A 125 1.30 1.21 12.56
CA SER A 125 2.66 1.71 12.73
C SER A 125 3.58 0.54 13.11
N LYS A 126 4.90 0.65 12.86
CA LYS A 126 5.88 -0.36 13.32
C LYS A 126 5.80 -0.58 14.84
N ALA A 127 5.40 0.44 15.60
CA ALA A 127 5.27 0.38 17.06
C ALA A 127 4.00 -0.37 17.51
N THR A 128 2.85 -0.12 16.87
CA THR A 128 1.59 -0.83 17.18
C THR A 128 1.63 -2.29 16.74
N ALA A 129 2.31 -2.59 15.63
CA ALA A 129 2.59 -3.96 15.20
C ALA A 129 3.36 -4.77 16.25
N LEU A 130 4.30 -4.16 16.97
CA LEU A 130 5.11 -4.83 17.99
C LEU A 130 4.37 -4.97 19.32
N ALA A 131 3.59 -3.96 19.71
CA ALA A 131 2.83 -3.97 20.98
C ALA A 131 1.74 -5.05 21.04
N GLN A 132 1.22 -5.49 19.89
CA GLN A 132 0.10 -6.46 19.80
C GLN A 132 0.56 -7.93 19.75
N VAL A 133 1.87 -8.19 19.66
CA VAL A 133 2.45 -9.55 19.69
C VAL A 133 2.78 -9.99 21.13
N VAL A 134 2.71 -9.07 22.10
CA VAL A 134 3.15 -9.30 23.49
C VAL A 134 1.97 -9.25 24.49
N SER A 135 0.72 -9.33 24.02
CA SER A 135 -0.48 -9.39 24.87
C SER A 135 -1.15 -10.75 24.83
#